data_AF-A0A0N0P7L5-F1
#
_entry.id   AF-A0A0N0P7L5-F1
#
_cell.length_a   1.000
_cell.length_b   1.000
_cell.length_c   1.000
_cell.angle_alpha   90.00
_cell.angle_beta   90.00
_cell.angle_gamma   90.00
#
_symmetry.space_group_name_H-M   'P 1'
#
loop_
_entity.id
_entity.type
_entity.pdbx_description
1 polymer ?
#
loop_
_entity_poly.entity_id
_entity_poly.type
_entity_poly.pdbx_seq_one_letter_code
_entity_poly.pdbx_strand_id
1 'polypeptide(L)'
;MLHFSRHAHHTALFDGASLPRKYISLGGWCGPALILGKLGLRTEAYPFDFSRVTIDGLIHFIRRGFDDGFYPPGRPPYRPECVGPWVLFRSQHTAFAHFDLNSPEVQAHFTAKINRFQRVLDGLETPVTFFRTVTARFPQEELAMAAKLEATIAQRNPHLDFRIVLMVHDQGLVATAAQLAPISPRVSLWVLQYREPPSRSLFDRTHDAYRTAVVHSVEESNWPALYPAVVDEAGSTAYAPAPVGLSEDAYDAVRQLYRADQKTRLADVPLEDMTRERFPWRSHNNLALIDGIASVGGTCVGIGSTDMLCDPAEPWKPKRCRYCGSATFHAAGRPSRTERPFTEEEDQLVLVHLYKILTGGDKVAAVEQLAHEMQRGTYEVICRIQYLTNASTKIMDSIDPETPP
;
A
#
# COMPACT_ATOMS: atom_id res chain seq x y z
N MET A 1 -37.83 13.75 -11.44
CA MET A 1 -38.34 12.40 -11.15
C MET A 1 -37.72 11.42 -12.12
N LEU A 2 -36.65 10.73 -11.73
CA LEU A 2 -36.18 9.50 -12.37
C LEU A 2 -35.54 8.66 -11.26
N HIS A 3 -36.14 7.49 -11.05
CA HIS A 3 -35.74 6.46 -10.11
C HIS A 3 -34.38 5.88 -10.51
N PHE A 4 -33.42 5.87 -9.59
CA PHE A 4 -32.36 4.87 -9.57
C PHE A 4 -32.59 3.90 -8.42
N SER A 5 -32.72 2.64 -8.80
CA SER A 5 -33.03 1.49 -7.96
C SER A 5 -31.75 0.87 -7.41
N ARG A 6 -31.83 0.50 -6.11
CA ARG A 6 -31.14 -0.59 -5.41
C ARG A 6 -29.67 -0.83 -5.73
N HIS A 7 -28.78 -0.45 -4.82
CA HIS A 7 -27.56 -1.22 -4.55
C HIS A 7 -27.49 -1.55 -3.04
N ALA A 8 -27.15 -2.79 -2.75
CA ALA A 8 -27.26 -3.43 -1.45
C ALA A 8 -26.55 -2.64 -0.34
N HIS A 9 -27.28 -2.37 0.74
CA HIS A 9 -26.67 -2.11 2.03
C HIS A 9 -25.90 -3.37 2.43
N HIS A 10 -24.59 -3.38 2.21
CA HIS A 10 -23.70 -4.33 2.87
C HIS A 10 -23.79 -4.05 4.37
N THR A 11 -24.40 -4.95 5.12
CA THR A 11 -24.28 -5.00 6.57
C THR A 11 -22.79 -5.13 6.91
N ALA A 12 -22.21 -4.10 7.51
CA ALA A 12 -20.85 -4.21 8.04
C ALA A 12 -20.84 -5.34 9.07
N LEU A 13 -19.98 -6.34 8.86
CA LEU A 13 -20.00 -7.61 9.63
C LEU A 13 -19.76 -7.40 11.12
N PHE A 14 -19.10 -6.31 11.52
CA PHE A 14 -18.65 -6.06 12.88
C PHE A 14 -19.16 -4.75 13.48
N ASP A 15 -20.21 -4.14 12.90
CA ASP A 15 -20.77 -2.90 13.45
C ASP A 15 -21.29 -3.13 14.88
N GLY A 16 -20.66 -2.47 15.86
CA GLY A 16 -20.96 -2.60 17.29
C GLY A 16 -20.33 -3.81 18.00
N ALA A 17 -19.63 -4.72 17.32
CA ALA A 17 -18.95 -5.84 17.97
C ALA A 17 -17.57 -5.44 18.49
N SER A 18 -17.38 -5.49 19.82
CA SER A 18 -16.05 -5.33 20.43
C SER A 18 -15.23 -6.60 20.21
N LEU A 19 -14.32 -6.57 19.23
CA LEU A 19 -13.37 -7.65 19.02
C LEU A 19 -12.18 -7.56 20.00
N PRO A 20 -11.54 -8.69 20.33
CA PRO A 20 -10.47 -8.73 21.35
C PRO A 20 -9.15 -8.07 20.90
N ARG A 21 -9.04 -7.70 19.61
CA ARG A 21 -7.82 -7.12 19.03
C ARG A 21 -8.12 -5.81 18.31
N LYS A 22 -7.12 -4.93 18.22
CA LYS A 22 -7.10 -3.80 17.27
C LYS A 22 -6.64 -4.28 15.90
N TYR A 23 -7.20 -3.71 14.83
CA TYR A 23 -6.84 -4.05 13.46
C TYR A 23 -6.26 -2.81 12.76
N ILE A 24 -5.02 -2.90 12.30
CA ILE A 24 -4.24 -1.73 11.85
C ILE A 24 -3.58 -2.01 10.50
N SER A 25 -3.66 -1.06 9.58
CA SER A 25 -2.89 -1.10 8.33
C SER A 25 -1.43 -0.69 8.58
N LEU A 26 -0.49 -1.51 8.12
CA LEU A 26 0.92 -1.15 7.92
C LEU A 26 1.17 -0.58 6.52
N GLY A 27 0.12 -0.25 5.78
CA GLY A 27 0.18 0.39 4.48
C GLY A 27 0.64 -0.55 3.36
N GLY A 28 1.45 0.04 2.46
CA GLY A 28 1.83 -0.54 1.17
C GLY A 28 0.98 0.09 0.08
N TRP A 29 -0.32 0.19 0.35
CA TRP A 29 -1.29 1.06 -0.32
C TRP A 29 -2.57 1.15 0.53
N CYS A 30 -3.60 1.85 0.05
CA CYS A 30 -4.83 2.13 0.81
C CYS A 30 -5.75 0.91 1.04
N GLY A 31 -5.56 -0.20 0.32
CA GLY A 31 -6.44 -1.38 0.35
C GLY A 31 -6.78 -1.91 1.76
N PRO A 32 -5.78 -2.24 2.61
CA PRO A 32 -6.03 -2.73 3.96
C PRO A 32 -6.85 -1.75 4.83
N ALA A 33 -6.54 -0.46 4.79
CA ALA A 33 -7.28 0.52 5.58
C ALA A 33 -8.74 0.67 5.10
N LEU A 34 -8.96 0.66 3.79
CA LEU A 34 -10.28 0.73 3.18
C LEU A 34 -11.13 -0.50 3.51
N ILE A 35 -10.58 -1.71 3.43
CA ILE A 35 -11.36 -2.93 3.78
C ILE A 35 -11.67 -2.98 5.28
N LEU A 36 -10.71 -2.62 6.14
CA LEU A 36 -10.94 -2.57 7.59
C LEU A 36 -12.04 -1.55 7.92
N GLY A 37 -12.07 -0.40 7.23
CA GLY A 37 -13.14 0.58 7.34
C GLY A 37 -14.50 0.02 6.90
N LYS A 38 -14.56 -0.61 5.71
CA LYS A 38 -15.81 -1.20 5.17
C LYS A 38 -16.38 -2.33 6.05
N LEU A 39 -15.51 -3.02 6.80
CA LEU A 39 -15.92 -4.07 7.73
C LEU A 39 -16.24 -3.57 9.15
N GLY A 40 -16.05 -2.27 9.44
CA GLY A 40 -16.25 -1.70 10.78
C GLY A 40 -15.10 -1.98 11.76
N LEU A 41 -13.97 -2.49 11.28
CA LEU A 41 -12.80 -2.88 12.09
C LEU A 41 -11.81 -1.73 12.32
N ARG A 42 -11.85 -0.70 11.47
CA ARG A 42 -10.98 0.47 11.58
C ARG A 42 -11.59 1.49 12.53
N THR A 43 -11.11 1.51 13.77
CA THR A 43 -11.59 2.43 14.82
C THR A 43 -10.87 3.79 14.84
N GLU A 44 -9.64 3.85 14.33
CA GLU A 44 -8.81 5.05 14.33
C GLU A 44 -8.01 5.15 13.02
N ALA A 45 -7.50 6.35 12.71
CA ALA A 45 -6.60 6.57 11.57
C ALA A 45 -5.13 6.37 11.95
N TYR A 46 -4.35 5.72 11.09
CA TYR A 46 -2.93 5.43 11.32
C TYR A 46 -2.05 6.01 10.20
N PRO A 47 -0.73 6.22 10.43
CA PRO A 47 0.12 7.02 9.54
C PRO A 47 0.31 6.38 8.16
N PHE A 48 0.12 5.07 8.06
CA PHE A 48 0.33 4.31 6.82
C PHE A 48 -0.98 3.89 6.13
N ASP A 49 -2.14 4.33 6.62
CA ASP A 49 -3.46 3.95 6.05
C ASP A 49 -3.58 4.27 4.56
N PHE A 50 -3.05 5.43 4.14
CA PHE A 50 -3.18 5.96 2.78
C PHE A 50 -1.82 6.39 2.20
N SER A 51 -0.74 5.88 2.78
CA SER A 51 0.63 6.19 2.36
C SER A 51 1.26 4.94 1.76
N ARG A 52 2.01 5.12 0.68
CA ARG A 52 2.95 4.10 0.23
C ARG A 52 4.12 4.13 1.21
N VAL A 53 4.54 2.97 1.71
CA VAL A 53 5.70 2.85 2.60
C VAL A 53 6.40 1.53 2.33
N THR A 54 7.73 1.52 2.27
CA THR A 54 8.53 0.30 2.14
C THR A 54 8.58 -0.47 3.45
N ILE A 55 8.85 -1.78 3.42
CA ILE A 55 8.90 -2.57 4.65
C ILE A 55 10.15 -2.25 5.49
N ASP A 56 11.28 -1.93 4.85
CA ASP A 56 12.47 -1.41 5.54
C ASP A 56 12.22 -0.01 6.12
N GLY A 57 11.41 0.81 5.43
CA GLY A 57 10.84 2.03 5.99
C GLY A 57 10.05 1.74 7.26
N LEU A 58 9.08 0.82 7.26
CA LEU A 58 8.33 0.43 8.46
C LEU A 58 9.26 -0.03 9.59
N ILE A 59 10.26 -0.85 9.30
CA ILE A 59 11.26 -1.31 10.27
C ILE A 59 12.02 -0.12 10.86
N HIS A 60 12.48 0.81 10.02
CA HIS A 60 13.14 2.04 10.47
C HIS A 60 12.21 2.86 11.37
N PHE A 61 10.95 3.03 10.96
CA PHE A 61 9.96 3.77 11.73
C PHE A 61 9.70 3.16 13.12
N ILE A 62 9.57 1.83 13.21
CA ILE A 62 9.35 1.16 14.51
C ILE A 62 10.58 1.33 15.42
N ARG A 63 11.79 1.36 14.85
CA ARG A 63 13.04 1.49 15.61
C ARG A 63 13.33 2.91 16.06
N ARG A 64 13.07 3.90 15.19
CA ARG A 64 13.59 5.27 15.34
C ARG A 64 12.50 6.34 15.34
N GLY A 65 11.27 5.99 14.98
CA GLY A 65 10.17 6.93 14.82
C GLY A 65 10.08 7.50 13.41
N PHE A 66 9.32 8.59 13.24
CA PHE A 66 9.07 9.22 11.96
C PHE A 66 10.08 10.34 11.70
N ASP A 67 11.26 9.96 11.23
CA ASP A 67 12.39 10.86 11.04
C ASP A 67 12.94 10.76 9.60
N ASP A 68 14.26 10.63 9.46
CA ASP A 68 15.01 10.64 8.21
C ASP A 68 14.41 9.70 7.14
N GLY A 69 14.16 10.26 5.96
CA GLY A 69 13.73 9.50 4.79
C GLY A 69 12.23 9.24 4.68
N PHE A 70 11.40 9.84 5.56
CA PHE A 70 9.93 9.81 5.45
C PHE A 70 9.32 11.03 4.77
N TYR A 71 9.97 12.20 4.83
CA TYR A 71 9.55 13.40 4.10
C TYR A 71 10.41 13.63 2.87
N PRO A 72 9.90 14.26 1.80
CA PRO A 72 10.70 14.58 0.63
C PRO A 72 12.02 15.27 1.00
N PRO A 73 13.12 15.01 0.28
CA PRO A 73 14.40 15.63 0.59
C PRO A 73 14.33 17.16 0.47
N GLY A 74 14.99 17.86 1.39
CA GLY A 74 15.00 19.32 1.45
C GLY A 74 14.12 19.88 2.58
N ARG A 75 14.02 21.21 2.66
CA ARG A 75 13.13 21.89 3.61
C ARG A 75 11.79 22.20 2.95
N PRO A 76 10.69 22.27 3.72
CA PRO A 76 9.43 22.80 3.23
C PRO A 76 9.60 24.22 2.64
N PRO A 77 8.82 24.61 1.62
CA PRO A 77 7.79 23.79 0.97
C PRO A 77 8.40 22.69 0.10
N TYR A 78 7.92 21.45 0.27
CA TYR A 78 8.30 20.32 -0.54
C TYR A 78 7.76 20.48 -1.97
N ARG A 79 8.57 20.09 -2.95
CA ARG A 79 8.16 20.00 -4.35
C ARG A 79 7.36 18.72 -4.57
N PRO A 80 6.07 18.80 -4.96
CA PRO A 80 5.34 17.62 -5.37
C PRO A 80 5.80 17.18 -6.76
N GLU A 81 5.62 15.89 -7.03
CA GLU A 81 5.90 15.27 -8.30
C GLU A 81 4.57 14.84 -8.96
N CYS A 82 4.38 15.18 -10.22
CA CYS A 82 3.18 14.80 -10.97
C CYS A 82 3.43 13.50 -11.73
N VAL A 83 2.70 12.45 -11.38
CA VAL A 83 2.85 11.12 -11.97
C VAL A 83 1.48 10.65 -12.46
N GLY A 84 1.30 10.67 -13.78
CA GLY A 84 0.00 10.44 -14.43
C GLY A 84 -1.12 11.32 -13.85
N PRO A 85 -2.18 10.74 -13.26
CA PRO A 85 -3.26 11.50 -12.65
C PRO A 85 -3.01 11.84 -11.17
N TRP A 86 -1.82 11.58 -10.63
CA TRP A 86 -1.51 11.76 -9.21
C TRP A 86 -0.57 12.94 -8.95
N VAL A 87 -0.71 13.55 -7.76
CA VAL A 87 0.27 14.49 -7.20
C VAL A 87 0.92 13.83 -5.98
N LEU A 88 2.20 13.49 -6.12
CA LEU A 88 2.93 12.70 -5.14
C LEU A 88 3.96 13.53 -4.40
N PHE A 89 4.00 13.42 -3.09
CA PHE A 89 5.20 13.76 -2.32
C PHE A 89 5.97 12.48 -2.06
N ARG A 90 7.07 12.25 -2.81
CA ARG A 90 7.87 11.04 -2.66
C ARG A 90 9.09 11.32 -1.78
N SER A 91 9.43 10.36 -0.93
CA SER A 91 10.64 10.32 -0.12
C SER A 91 11.37 8.99 -0.34
N GLN A 92 12.42 8.75 0.45
CA GLN A 92 13.18 7.52 0.40
C GLN A 92 12.28 6.32 0.73
N HIS A 93 11.58 6.36 1.86
CA HIS A 93 10.81 5.24 2.39
C HIS A 93 9.31 5.30 2.06
N THR A 94 8.81 6.45 1.64
CA THR A 94 7.37 6.72 1.53
C THR A 94 6.98 7.48 0.28
N ALA A 95 5.69 7.42 -0.05
CA ALA A 95 5.06 8.40 -0.90
C ALA A 95 3.63 8.69 -0.47
N PHE A 96 3.24 9.95 -0.61
CA PHE A 96 1.95 10.48 -0.22
C PHE A 96 1.23 10.99 -1.47
N ALA A 97 0.13 10.34 -1.85
CA ALA A 97 -0.64 10.67 -3.05
C ALA A 97 -1.89 11.52 -2.77
N HIS A 98 -2.29 11.67 -1.51
CA HIS A 98 -3.57 12.29 -1.13
C HIS A 98 -3.41 13.34 -0.03
N PHE A 99 -2.19 13.86 0.14
CA PHE A 99 -1.86 14.73 1.25
C PHE A 99 -0.96 15.86 0.76
N ASP A 100 -1.41 17.10 0.94
CA ASP A 100 -0.54 18.26 0.79
C ASP A 100 0.40 18.34 1.99
N LEU A 101 1.64 17.85 1.83
CA LEU A 101 2.64 17.89 2.90
C LEU A 101 3.11 19.31 3.23
N ASN A 102 2.75 20.32 2.45
CA ASN A 102 3.03 21.72 2.76
C ASN A 102 1.94 22.35 3.65
N SER A 103 0.81 21.66 3.86
CA SER A 103 -0.23 22.10 4.78
C SER A 103 0.18 21.81 6.23
N PRO A 104 0.25 22.84 7.11
CA PRO A 104 0.52 22.63 8.54
C PRO A 104 -0.53 21.74 9.23
N GLU A 105 -1.79 21.82 8.79
CA GLU A 105 -2.87 20.98 9.31
C GLU A 105 -2.65 19.50 8.97
N VAL A 106 -2.27 19.21 7.72
CA VAL A 106 -1.92 17.85 7.29
C VAL A 106 -0.74 17.31 8.10
N GLN A 107 0.31 18.12 8.30
CA GLN A 107 1.46 17.73 9.13
C GLN A 107 1.07 17.46 10.58
N ALA A 108 0.20 18.29 11.18
CA ALA A 108 -0.32 18.08 12.53
C ALA A 108 -1.14 16.78 12.62
N HIS A 109 -1.99 16.50 11.63
CA HIS A 109 -2.73 15.24 11.53
C HIS A 109 -1.82 14.02 11.43
N PHE A 110 -0.73 14.09 10.65
CA PHE A 110 0.27 13.01 10.60
C PHE A 110 0.95 12.82 11.95
N THR A 111 1.33 13.90 12.62
CA THR A 111 1.92 13.84 13.97
C THR A 111 1.01 13.11 14.95
N ALA A 112 -0.29 13.44 14.95
CA ALA A 112 -1.27 12.76 15.80
C ALA A 112 -1.41 11.26 15.47
N LYS A 113 -1.41 10.89 14.18
CA LYS A 113 -1.45 9.49 13.73
C LYS A 113 -0.20 8.72 14.14
N ILE A 114 0.97 9.34 14.02
CA ILE A 114 2.27 8.78 14.44
C ILE A 114 2.27 8.50 15.94
N ASN A 115 1.91 9.49 16.75
CA ASN A 115 1.84 9.34 18.21
C ASN A 115 0.84 8.25 18.63
N ARG A 116 -0.29 8.14 17.93
CA ARG A 116 -1.26 7.05 18.14
C ARG A 116 -0.64 5.69 17.83
N PHE A 117 0.06 5.55 16.71
CA PHE A 117 0.70 4.29 16.35
C PHE A 117 1.81 3.91 17.34
N GLN A 118 2.62 4.86 17.79
CA GLN A 118 3.63 4.64 18.83
C GLN A 118 2.99 4.14 20.14
N ARG A 119 1.88 4.74 20.57
CA ARG A 119 1.12 4.24 21.74
C ARG A 119 0.61 2.81 21.57
N VAL A 120 0.28 2.39 20.34
CA VAL A 120 -0.08 0.98 20.08
C VAL A 120 1.13 0.07 20.25
N LEU A 121 2.28 0.44 19.69
CA LEU A 121 3.50 -0.35 19.81
C LEU A 121 3.97 -0.47 21.26
N ASP A 122 3.89 0.63 22.02
CA ASP A 122 4.39 0.72 23.40
C ASP A 122 3.34 0.28 24.45
N GLY A 123 2.09 0.05 24.03
CA GLY A 123 0.98 -0.34 24.90
C GLY A 123 0.99 -1.82 25.27
N LEU A 124 0.35 -2.16 26.39
CA LEU A 124 0.25 -3.53 26.92
C LEU A 124 -1.17 -4.10 26.92
N GLU A 125 -2.19 -3.26 26.69
CA GLU A 125 -3.56 -3.60 27.07
C GLU A 125 -4.40 -4.22 25.96
N THR A 126 -4.02 -4.06 24.69
CA THR A 126 -4.85 -4.57 23.58
C THR A 126 -3.99 -5.28 22.54
N PRO A 127 -4.23 -6.59 22.30
CA PRO A 127 -3.65 -7.30 21.17
C PRO A 127 -3.89 -6.60 19.83
N VAL A 128 -3.00 -6.80 18.86
CA VAL A 128 -3.06 -6.10 17.57
C VAL A 128 -2.82 -7.03 16.39
N THR A 129 -3.69 -6.96 15.39
CA THR A 129 -3.46 -7.58 14.08
C THR A 129 -3.10 -6.50 13.07
N PHE A 130 -1.89 -6.58 12.55
CA PHE A 130 -1.38 -5.72 11.50
C PHE A 130 -1.66 -6.31 10.12
N PHE A 131 -2.11 -5.49 9.18
CA PHE A 131 -2.32 -5.88 7.78
C PHE A 131 -1.37 -5.13 6.87
N ARG A 132 -0.67 -5.86 6.00
CA ARG A 132 0.30 -5.28 5.08
C ARG A 132 0.05 -5.84 3.69
N THR A 133 -0.05 -4.95 2.72
CA THR A 133 0.00 -5.36 1.31
C THR A 133 1.46 -5.39 0.87
N VAL A 134 1.88 -6.52 0.33
CA VAL A 134 3.17 -6.64 -0.34
C VAL A 134 3.07 -5.88 -1.65
N THR A 135 3.96 -4.90 -1.80
CA THR A 135 3.96 -3.96 -2.92
C THR A 135 5.28 -3.95 -3.67
N ALA A 136 6.24 -4.76 -3.20
CA ALA A 136 7.41 -5.15 -3.98
C ALA A 136 7.04 -5.62 -5.38
N ARG A 137 7.74 -5.09 -6.39
CA ARG A 137 7.60 -5.57 -7.78
C ARG A 137 7.83 -7.07 -7.86
N PHE A 138 8.84 -7.56 -7.13
CA PHE A 138 9.07 -8.98 -6.88
C PHE A 138 8.71 -9.28 -5.43
N PRO A 139 7.57 -9.94 -5.15
CA PRO A 139 7.06 -10.14 -3.79
C PRO A 139 8.10 -10.70 -2.81
N GLN A 140 8.98 -11.59 -3.29
CA GLN A 140 10.01 -12.23 -2.48
C GLN A 140 10.95 -11.22 -1.78
N GLU A 141 11.19 -10.05 -2.36
CA GLU A 141 12.06 -9.03 -1.76
C GLU A 141 11.46 -8.50 -0.44
N GLU A 142 10.16 -8.26 -0.41
CA GLU A 142 9.45 -7.81 0.79
C GLU A 142 9.20 -8.97 1.76
N LEU A 143 8.87 -10.15 1.25
CA LEU A 143 8.67 -11.35 2.06
C LEU A 143 9.97 -11.83 2.76
N ALA A 144 11.14 -11.54 2.18
CA ALA A 144 12.43 -11.79 2.83
C ALA A 144 12.63 -10.94 4.10
N MET A 145 11.96 -9.79 4.21
CA MET A 145 12.03 -8.89 5.36
C MET A 145 10.96 -9.16 6.43
N ALA A 146 10.03 -10.09 6.20
CA ALA A 146 8.94 -10.40 7.13
C ALA A 146 9.46 -10.77 8.54
N ALA A 147 10.46 -11.65 8.62
CA ALA A 147 11.07 -12.04 9.90
C ALA A 147 11.77 -10.86 10.60
N LYS A 148 12.40 -9.96 9.84
CA LYS A 148 13.05 -8.75 10.38
C LYS A 148 12.00 -7.76 10.90
N LEU A 149 10.85 -7.62 10.25
CA LEU A 149 9.73 -6.81 10.72
C LEU A 149 9.15 -7.38 12.01
N GLU A 150 8.85 -8.68 12.05
CA GLU A 150 8.36 -9.37 13.25
C GLU A 150 9.33 -9.18 14.43
N ALA A 151 10.61 -9.48 14.23
CA ALA A 151 11.64 -9.31 15.26
C ALA A 151 11.75 -7.85 15.72
N THR A 152 11.57 -6.88 14.83
CA THR A 152 11.63 -5.46 15.17
C THR A 152 10.44 -5.03 16.05
N ILE A 153 9.22 -5.51 15.77
CA ILE A 153 8.06 -5.24 16.64
C ILE A 153 8.25 -5.91 18.00
N ALA A 154 8.68 -7.17 18.02
CA ALA A 154 8.93 -7.91 19.26
C ALA A 154 10.07 -7.29 20.10
N GLN A 155 11.11 -6.74 19.46
CA GLN A 155 12.18 -6.02 20.16
C GLN A 155 11.70 -4.69 20.73
N ARG A 156 10.80 -3.98 20.01
CA ARG A 156 10.24 -2.71 20.48
C ARG A 156 9.37 -2.92 21.73
N ASN A 157 8.55 -3.96 21.72
CA ASN A 157 7.73 -4.35 22.87
C ASN A 157 7.57 -5.88 22.92
N PRO A 158 8.35 -6.57 23.78
CA PRO A 158 8.29 -8.03 23.91
C PRO A 158 6.95 -8.57 24.43
N HIS A 159 6.16 -7.71 25.10
CA HIS A 159 4.89 -8.05 25.70
C HIS A 159 3.69 -7.78 24.77
N LEU A 160 3.91 -7.12 23.63
CA LEU A 160 2.85 -6.88 22.67
C LEU A 160 2.41 -8.20 22.03
N ASP A 161 1.15 -8.58 22.26
CA ASP A 161 0.51 -9.63 21.48
C ASP A 161 0.15 -9.08 20.10
N PHE A 162 1.01 -9.33 19.12
CA PHE A 162 0.79 -8.89 17.75
C PHE A 162 0.78 -10.05 16.74
N ARG A 163 0.07 -9.81 15.65
CA ARG A 163 0.04 -10.66 14.45
C ARG A 163 0.23 -9.80 13.21
N ILE A 164 0.71 -10.39 12.14
CA ILE A 164 0.92 -9.74 10.85
C ILE A 164 0.26 -10.59 9.76
N VAL A 165 -0.57 -9.96 8.94
CA VAL A 165 -1.19 -10.54 7.75
C VAL A 165 -0.53 -9.90 6.54
N LEU A 166 0.27 -10.66 5.80
CA LEU A 166 0.88 -10.22 4.55
C LEU A 166 0.00 -10.66 3.38
N MET A 167 -0.29 -9.74 2.46
CA MET A 167 -1.16 -10.01 1.31
C MET A 167 -0.45 -9.64 0.01
N VAL A 168 -0.29 -10.60 -0.89
CA VAL A 168 0.35 -10.46 -2.20
C VAL A 168 -0.70 -10.51 -3.29
N HIS A 169 -0.67 -9.58 -4.22
CA HIS A 169 -1.72 -9.45 -5.24
C HIS A 169 -1.42 -10.22 -6.52
N ASP A 170 -2.48 -10.59 -7.23
CA ASP A 170 -2.51 -11.03 -8.62
C ASP A 170 -1.54 -12.18 -8.95
N GLN A 171 -1.62 -13.25 -8.15
CA GLN A 171 -0.73 -14.39 -8.27
C GLN A 171 -1.25 -15.52 -9.19
N GLY A 172 -2.39 -15.30 -9.85
CA GLY A 172 -2.90 -16.14 -10.94
C GLY A 172 -3.58 -17.43 -10.50
N LEU A 173 -4.20 -17.46 -9.32
CA LEU A 173 -4.99 -18.60 -8.88
C LEU A 173 -6.46 -18.41 -9.23
N VAL A 174 -7.19 -19.50 -9.46
CA VAL A 174 -8.65 -19.48 -9.56
C VAL A 174 -9.26 -19.11 -8.23
N ALA A 175 -8.61 -19.37 -7.09
CA ALA A 175 -9.05 -18.95 -5.77
C ALA A 175 -9.07 -17.42 -5.63
N THR A 176 -10.07 -16.87 -4.92
CA THR A 176 -10.15 -15.40 -4.68
C THR A 176 -9.03 -14.95 -3.76
N ALA A 177 -8.80 -15.72 -2.70
CA ALA A 177 -7.66 -15.60 -1.82
C ALA A 177 -7.25 -17.01 -1.38
N ALA A 178 -5.95 -17.23 -1.18
CA ALA A 178 -5.42 -18.46 -0.60
C ALA A 178 -4.35 -18.12 0.43
N GLN A 179 -4.45 -18.76 1.59
CA GLN A 179 -3.41 -18.69 2.61
C GLN A 179 -2.30 -19.68 2.23
N LEU A 180 -1.05 -19.22 2.27
CA LEU A 180 0.13 -20.08 2.18
C LEU A 180 0.50 -20.57 3.58
N ALA A 181 1.42 -21.53 3.67
CA ALA A 181 2.06 -21.88 4.92
C ALA A 181 2.53 -20.59 5.64
N PRO A 182 2.19 -20.43 6.94
CA PRO A 182 2.55 -19.23 7.68
C PRO A 182 4.07 -19.07 7.72
N ILE A 183 4.54 -17.82 7.65
CA ILE A 183 5.98 -17.52 7.73
C ILE A 183 6.48 -17.77 9.15
N SER A 184 5.63 -17.52 10.14
CA SER A 184 5.86 -17.79 11.56
C SER A 184 4.50 -17.91 12.27
N PRO A 185 4.45 -18.34 13.55
CA PRO A 185 3.20 -18.37 14.32
C PRO A 185 2.47 -17.02 14.41
N ARG A 186 3.17 -15.89 14.21
CA ARG A 186 2.59 -14.55 14.23
C ARG A 186 2.37 -13.96 12.83
N VAL A 187 2.84 -14.60 11.77
CA VAL A 187 2.85 -14.03 10.42
C VAL A 187 2.16 -14.96 9.43
N SER A 188 0.94 -14.58 9.02
CA SER A 188 0.21 -15.26 7.94
C SER A 188 0.53 -14.61 6.58
N LEU A 189 0.53 -15.44 5.54
CA LEU A 189 0.81 -15.03 4.17
C LEU A 189 -0.33 -15.43 3.26
N TRP A 190 -0.82 -14.47 2.49
CA TRP A 190 -1.95 -14.61 1.59
C TRP A 190 -1.58 -14.20 0.18
N VAL A 191 -2.07 -14.96 -0.79
CA VAL A 191 -2.12 -14.54 -2.19
C VAL A 191 -3.55 -14.23 -2.57
N LEU A 192 -3.74 -13.13 -3.29
CA LEU A 192 -5.04 -12.58 -3.68
C LEU A 192 -5.17 -12.59 -5.20
N GLN A 193 -6.40 -12.73 -5.71
CA GLN A 193 -6.70 -12.62 -7.14
C GLN A 193 -7.70 -11.50 -7.43
N TYR A 194 -7.56 -10.87 -8.60
CA TYR A 194 -8.53 -9.90 -9.10
C TYR A 194 -9.74 -10.59 -9.72
N ARG A 195 -10.95 -10.16 -9.32
CA ARG A 195 -12.20 -10.74 -9.82
C ARG A 195 -12.96 -9.85 -10.80
N GLU A 196 -12.84 -8.54 -10.63
CA GLU A 196 -13.55 -7.56 -11.46
C GLU A 196 -12.72 -7.15 -12.70
N PRO A 197 -13.39 -6.69 -13.78
CA PRO A 197 -12.70 -6.24 -14.99
C PRO A 197 -11.79 -5.03 -14.73
N PRO A 198 -10.79 -4.78 -15.61
CA PRO A 198 -9.86 -3.65 -15.46
C PRO A 198 -10.51 -2.26 -15.42
N SER A 199 -11.76 -2.13 -15.88
CA SER A 199 -12.53 -0.88 -15.81
C SER A 199 -12.99 -0.49 -14.40
N ARG A 200 -12.97 -1.44 -13.46
CA ARG A 200 -13.31 -1.20 -12.05
C ARG A 200 -12.06 -0.77 -11.27
N SER A 201 -12.25 -0.05 -10.18
CA SER A 201 -11.13 0.38 -9.34
C SER A 201 -10.35 -0.83 -8.81
N LEU A 202 -9.05 -0.66 -8.52
CA LEU A 202 -8.25 -1.74 -7.94
C LEU A 202 -8.82 -2.23 -6.60
N PHE A 203 -9.45 -1.34 -5.82
CA PHE A 203 -10.12 -1.70 -4.58
C PHE A 203 -11.35 -2.58 -4.82
N ASP A 204 -12.20 -2.25 -5.80
CA ASP A 204 -13.34 -3.10 -6.16
C ASP A 204 -12.88 -4.48 -6.61
N ARG A 205 -11.84 -4.53 -7.45
CA ARG A 205 -11.25 -5.77 -7.99
C ARG A 205 -10.67 -6.69 -6.93
N THR A 206 -10.30 -6.15 -5.77
CA THR A 206 -9.66 -6.88 -4.68
C THR A 206 -10.54 -7.05 -3.45
N HIS A 207 -11.75 -6.47 -3.47
CA HIS A 207 -12.63 -6.37 -2.30
C HIS A 207 -12.86 -7.73 -1.62
N ASP A 208 -13.29 -8.72 -2.38
CA ASP A 208 -13.63 -10.04 -1.85
C ASP A 208 -12.40 -10.76 -1.32
N ALA A 209 -11.24 -10.62 -1.99
CA ALA A 209 -9.99 -11.24 -1.57
C ALA A 209 -9.51 -10.69 -0.23
N TYR A 210 -9.54 -9.36 -0.06
CA TYR A 210 -9.25 -8.72 1.21
C TYR A 210 -10.25 -9.12 2.29
N ARG A 211 -11.55 -9.14 1.97
CA ARG A 211 -12.59 -9.54 2.92
C ARG A 211 -12.34 -10.95 3.44
N THR A 212 -12.06 -11.91 2.55
CA THR A 212 -11.74 -13.30 2.93
C THR A 212 -10.54 -13.34 3.88
N ALA A 213 -9.42 -12.70 3.52
CA ALA A 213 -8.21 -12.70 4.35
C ALA A 213 -8.45 -12.05 5.72
N VAL A 214 -9.18 -10.93 5.78
CA VAL A 214 -9.50 -10.23 7.03
C VAL A 214 -10.42 -11.04 7.93
N VAL A 215 -11.55 -11.53 7.40
CA VAL A 215 -12.52 -12.33 8.18
C VAL A 215 -11.86 -13.60 8.72
N HIS A 216 -11.05 -14.28 7.91
CA HIS A 216 -10.29 -15.43 8.37
C HIS A 216 -9.31 -15.08 9.49
N SER A 217 -8.63 -13.93 9.38
CA SER A 217 -7.61 -13.48 10.35
C SER A 217 -8.19 -12.97 11.68
N VAL A 218 -9.50 -12.65 11.73
CA VAL A 218 -10.20 -12.24 12.96
C VAL A 218 -10.50 -13.44 13.86
N GLU A 219 -10.67 -14.62 13.28
CA GLU A 219 -10.96 -15.85 14.01
C GLU A 219 -9.69 -16.37 14.70
N GLU A 220 -9.71 -16.42 16.03
CA GLU A 220 -8.55 -16.78 16.86
C GLU A 220 -8.08 -18.21 16.60
N SER A 221 -9.02 -19.12 16.35
CA SER A 221 -8.73 -20.54 16.07
C SER A 221 -7.98 -20.77 14.75
N ASN A 222 -7.96 -19.79 13.86
CA ASN A 222 -7.27 -19.87 12.57
C ASN A 222 -5.77 -19.53 12.64
N TRP A 223 -5.31 -19.00 13.76
CA TRP A 223 -3.88 -18.75 13.96
C TRP A 223 -3.22 -20.00 14.51
N PRO A 224 -2.05 -20.42 13.97
CA PRO A 224 -1.29 -21.50 14.56
C PRO A 224 -1.12 -21.16 16.03
N ALA A 225 -1.62 -22.01 16.92
CA ALA A 225 -1.64 -21.73 18.34
C ALA A 225 -0.25 -21.23 18.75
N LEU A 226 -0.18 -20.12 19.50
CA LEU A 226 1.06 -19.63 20.13
C LEU A 226 1.59 -20.61 21.22
N TYR A 227 1.20 -21.88 21.13
CA TYR A 227 1.45 -23.00 22.03
C TYR A 227 2.27 -24.06 21.30
N PRO A 228 3.14 -24.82 22.03
CA PRO A 228 4.32 -25.45 21.47
C PRO A 228 3.99 -26.39 20.30
N ALA A 229 4.78 -26.26 19.24
CA ALA A 229 4.69 -27.10 18.06
C ALA A 229 4.72 -28.58 18.47
N VAL A 230 3.67 -29.33 18.10
CA VAL A 230 3.74 -30.78 18.09
C VAL A 230 4.63 -31.13 16.90
N VAL A 231 5.86 -31.52 17.21
CA VAL A 231 6.79 -32.06 16.23
C VAL A 231 6.33 -33.48 15.95
N ASP A 232 6.07 -33.82 14.69
CA ASP A 232 5.82 -35.21 14.33
C ASP A 232 7.12 -36.05 14.48
N GLU A 233 7.01 -37.38 14.42
CA GLU A 233 8.15 -38.29 14.53
C GLU A 233 9.22 -38.07 13.44
N ALA A 234 8.90 -37.32 12.39
CA ALA A 234 9.78 -36.97 11.28
C ALA A 234 10.45 -35.59 11.44
N GLY A 235 10.18 -34.85 12.51
CA GLY A 235 10.75 -33.52 12.73
C GLY A 235 10.10 -32.41 11.90
N SER A 236 8.98 -32.68 11.22
CA SER A 236 8.33 -31.75 10.31
C SER A 236 7.23 -30.96 11.02
N THR A 237 7.49 -29.67 11.26
CA THR A 237 6.44 -28.72 11.66
C THR A 237 5.88 -28.06 10.41
N ALA A 238 4.95 -28.71 9.73
CA ALA A 238 4.30 -28.17 8.54
C ALA A 238 2.77 -28.17 8.72
N TYR A 239 2.25 -27.19 9.45
CA TYR A 239 0.84 -26.83 9.30
C TYR A 239 0.70 -26.06 7.98
N ALA A 240 0.47 -26.78 6.87
CA ALA A 240 -0.17 -26.17 5.72
C ALA A 240 -1.62 -25.89 6.15
N PRO A 241 -2.05 -24.63 6.31
CA PRO A 241 -3.43 -24.35 6.68
C PRO A 241 -4.34 -24.98 5.63
N ALA A 242 -5.44 -25.60 6.08
CA ALA A 242 -6.43 -26.16 5.18
C ALA A 242 -6.90 -25.06 4.21
N PRO A 243 -7.12 -25.38 2.92
CA PRO A 243 -7.56 -24.39 1.95
C PRO A 243 -8.85 -23.71 2.42
N VAL A 244 -8.81 -22.38 2.59
CA VAL A 244 -9.91 -21.63 3.23
C VAL A 244 -10.99 -21.27 2.21
N GLY A 245 -12.20 -21.78 2.40
CA GLY A 245 -13.38 -21.34 1.65
C GLY A 245 -13.26 -21.48 0.14
N LEU A 246 -12.52 -22.50 -0.33
CA LEU A 246 -12.32 -22.75 -1.76
C LEU A 246 -13.46 -23.56 -2.35
N SER A 247 -13.91 -23.17 -3.54
CA SER A 247 -14.78 -24.00 -4.36
C SER A 247 -14.00 -25.18 -4.95
N GLU A 248 -14.71 -26.24 -5.36
CA GLU A 248 -14.13 -27.37 -6.10
C GLU A 248 -13.44 -26.91 -7.40
N ASP A 249 -13.90 -25.80 -7.99
CA ASP A 249 -13.27 -25.18 -9.15
C ASP A 249 -11.93 -24.52 -8.85
N ALA A 250 -11.68 -24.13 -7.59
CA ALA A 250 -10.45 -23.46 -7.17
C ALA A 250 -9.40 -24.43 -6.62
N TYR A 251 -9.82 -25.60 -6.14
CA TYR A 251 -8.95 -26.58 -5.50
C TYR A 251 -9.38 -28.02 -5.77
N ASP A 252 -8.45 -28.80 -6.33
CA ASP A 252 -8.59 -30.24 -6.51
C ASP A 252 -8.15 -30.98 -5.24
N ALA A 253 -9.11 -31.38 -4.41
CA ALA A 253 -8.81 -32.08 -3.17
C ALA A 253 -8.21 -33.47 -3.37
N VAL A 254 -8.45 -34.14 -4.50
CA VAL A 254 -7.90 -35.48 -4.76
C VAL A 254 -6.43 -35.38 -5.12
N ARG A 255 -6.08 -34.41 -5.96
CA ARG A 255 -4.69 -34.20 -6.41
C ARG A 255 -3.91 -33.21 -5.54
N GLN A 256 -4.59 -32.55 -4.59
CA GLN A 256 -4.05 -31.50 -3.73
C GLN A 256 -3.44 -30.35 -4.56
N LEU A 257 -4.21 -29.83 -5.52
CA LEU A 257 -3.77 -28.78 -6.46
C LEU A 257 -4.67 -27.54 -6.38
N TYR A 258 -4.06 -26.36 -6.27
CA TYR A 258 -4.72 -25.09 -6.53
C TYR A 258 -4.80 -24.83 -8.03
N ARG A 259 -5.99 -24.57 -8.53
CA ARG A 259 -6.19 -24.32 -9.96
C ARG A 259 -5.62 -22.96 -10.36
N ALA A 260 -4.89 -22.92 -11.46
CA ALA A 260 -4.45 -21.68 -12.07
C ALA A 260 -5.57 -21.05 -12.91
N ASP A 261 -5.63 -19.73 -12.96
CA ASP A 261 -6.70 -18.99 -13.67
C ASP A 261 -6.61 -19.08 -15.21
N GLN A 262 -5.57 -19.75 -15.73
CA GLN A 262 -5.27 -19.95 -17.15
C GLN A 262 -5.05 -18.66 -17.95
N LYS A 263 -5.03 -17.50 -17.30
CA LYS A 263 -4.79 -16.18 -17.92
C LYS A 263 -3.46 -15.61 -17.48
N THR A 264 -3.26 -15.66 -16.18
CA THR A 264 -2.17 -15.06 -15.42
C THR A 264 -1.11 -16.11 -15.12
N ARG A 265 -1.57 -17.34 -14.86
CA ARG A 265 -0.75 -18.55 -14.66
C ARG A 265 -1.31 -19.70 -15.49
N LEU A 266 -0.42 -20.48 -16.10
CA LEU A 266 -0.78 -21.60 -16.98
C LEU A 266 -0.84 -22.95 -16.27
N ALA A 267 -0.07 -23.12 -15.18
CA ALA A 267 0.03 -24.39 -14.46
C ALA A 267 -0.55 -24.28 -13.05
N ASP A 268 -1.34 -25.28 -12.68
CA ASP A 268 -1.83 -25.47 -11.31
C ASP A 268 -0.67 -25.54 -10.31
N VAL A 269 -0.95 -25.19 -9.05
CA VAL A 269 0.07 -25.14 -7.98
C VAL A 269 -0.22 -26.24 -6.96
N PRO A 270 0.72 -27.19 -6.76
CA PRO A 270 0.60 -28.18 -5.69
C PRO A 270 0.47 -27.56 -4.30
N LEU A 271 -0.31 -28.18 -3.41
CA LEU A 271 -0.44 -27.74 -2.02
C LEU A 271 0.93 -27.65 -1.31
N GLU A 272 1.83 -28.58 -1.61
CA GLU A 272 3.20 -28.58 -1.07
C GLU A 272 4.07 -27.41 -1.55
N ASP A 273 3.70 -26.78 -2.67
CA ASP A 273 4.33 -25.57 -3.20
C ASP A 273 3.72 -24.29 -2.60
N MET A 274 2.66 -24.37 -1.79
CA MET A 274 2.02 -23.23 -1.13
C MET A 274 2.81 -22.72 0.08
N THR A 275 4.13 -22.56 -0.10
CA THR A 275 5.07 -22.00 0.89
C THR A 275 5.76 -20.77 0.32
N ARG A 276 6.34 -19.93 1.17
CA ARG A 276 7.07 -18.74 0.70
C ARG A 276 8.18 -19.10 -0.29
N GLU A 277 8.87 -20.21 -0.06
CA GLU A 277 10.06 -20.65 -0.80
C GLU A 277 9.71 -21.32 -2.13
N ARG A 278 8.65 -22.13 -2.15
CA ARG A 278 8.29 -22.95 -3.32
C ARG A 278 7.23 -22.29 -4.20
N PHE A 279 6.46 -21.34 -3.67
CA PHE A 279 5.37 -20.75 -4.43
C PHE A 279 5.91 -20.04 -5.68
N PRO A 280 5.34 -20.29 -6.87
CA PRO A 280 5.84 -19.75 -8.14
C PRO A 280 5.45 -18.27 -8.31
N TRP A 281 6.06 -17.38 -7.52
CA TRP A 281 5.76 -15.95 -7.45
C TRP A 281 5.82 -15.25 -8.80
N ARG A 282 4.85 -14.36 -9.03
CA ARG A 282 4.83 -13.46 -10.19
C ARG A 282 5.17 -12.04 -9.74
N SER A 283 5.96 -11.36 -10.56
CA SER A 283 6.17 -9.93 -10.42
C SER A 283 4.90 -9.16 -10.79
N HIS A 284 4.63 -8.04 -10.12
CA HIS A 284 3.52 -7.15 -10.50
C HIS A 284 3.92 -5.68 -10.40
N ASN A 285 3.43 -4.87 -11.34
CA ASN A 285 3.81 -3.46 -11.44
C ASN A 285 2.78 -2.51 -10.83
N ASN A 286 1.52 -2.94 -10.70
CA ASN A 286 0.39 -2.08 -10.38
C ASN A 286 0.40 -1.49 -8.95
N LEU A 287 1.20 -2.07 -8.05
CA LEU A 287 1.41 -1.54 -6.70
C LEU A 287 2.82 -0.98 -6.52
N ALA A 288 3.81 -1.56 -7.20
CA ALA A 288 5.20 -1.13 -7.15
C ALA A 288 5.44 0.18 -7.91
N LEU A 289 4.68 0.43 -8.97
CA LEU A 289 4.80 1.57 -9.86
C LEU A 289 3.48 2.35 -9.92
N ILE A 290 3.59 3.65 -10.20
CA ILE A 290 2.51 4.56 -10.56
C ILE A 290 2.87 5.11 -11.93
N ASP A 291 2.10 4.78 -12.97
CA ASP A 291 2.35 5.18 -14.37
C ASP A 291 3.79 4.94 -14.84
N GLY A 292 4.35 3.78 -14.49
CA GLY A 292 5.72 3.40 -14.84
C GLY A 292 6.81 4.02 -13.97
N ILE A 293 6.46 4.93 -13.06
CA ILE A 293 7.37 5.53 -12.09
C ILE A 293 7.36 4.74 -10.80
N ALA A 294 8.53 4.56 -10.19
CA ALA A 294 8.61 3.94 -8.87
C ALA A 294 7.74 4.67 -7.85
N SER A 295 6.91 3.96 -7.08
CA SER A 295 6.00 4.67 -6.17
C SER A 295 6.72 5.41 -5.04
N VAL A 296 7.98 5.08 -4.70
CA VAL A 296 8.84 5.82 -3.76
C VAL A 296 10.14 6.24 -4.45
N GLY A 297 10.78 7.32 -4.01
CA GLY A 297 11.97 7.86 -4.67
C GLY A 297 13.30 7.27 -4.20
N GLY A 298 13.29 6.43 -3.16
CA GLY A 298 14.47 5.70 -2.70
C GLY A 298 14.93 4.57 -3.63
N THR A 299 14.24 4.28 -4.72
CA THR A 299 14.61 3.19 -5.64
C THR A 299 14.07 3.43 -7.04
N CYS A 300 14.75 2.87 -8.04
CA CYS A 300 14.33 2.94 -9.44
C CYS A 300 13.35 1.83 -9.85
N VAL A 301 13.03 0.86 -8.98
CA VAL A 301 12.18 -0.28 -9.33
C VAL A 301 10.80 -0.31 -8.67
N GLY A 302 10.52 0.60 -7.74
CA GLY A 302 9.19 0.73 -7.14
C GLY A 302 9.12 0.70 -5.63
N ILE A 303 8.03 0.19 -5.07
CA ILE A 303 7.97 -0.18 -3.65
C ILE A 303 8.65 -1.54 -3.48
N GLY A 304 9.21 -1.81 -2.31
CA GLY A 304 9.87 -3.07 -1.97
C GLY A 304 10.86 -2.85 -0.85
N SER A 305 12.14 -3.06 -1.14
CA SER A 305 13.23 -2.63 -0.28
C SER A 305 13.81 -1.31 -0.78
N THR A 306 13.90 -0.33 0.12
CA THR A 306 14.81 0.80 0.01
C THR A 306 16.04 0.60 0.87
N ASP A 307 16.45 -0.66 1.15
CA ASP A 307 17.76 -0.97 1.74
C ASP A 307 18.83 -0.51 0.75
N MET A 308 19.10 0.79 0.79
CA MET A 308 20.09 1.47 0.00
C MET A 308 21.45 0.92 0.41
N LEU A 309 22.30 0.69 -0.58
CA LEU A 309 23.67 0.31 -0.34
C LEU A 309 24.38 1.46 0.38
N CYS A 310 24.84 1.17 1.59
CA CYS A 310 25.80 1.98 2.31
C CYS A 310 27.16 1.33 2.10
N ASP A 311 28.19 2.12 1.84
CA ASP A 311 29.56 1.60 1.91
C ASP A 311 29.92 1.46 3.40
N PRO A 312 30.19 0.25 3.92
CA PRO A 312 30.56 0.07 5.32
C PRO A 312 31.85 0.81 5.68
N ALA A 313 32.75 1.02 4.71
CA ALA A 313 33.98 1.76 4.89
C ALA A 313 33.75 3.28 4.88
N GLU A 314 32.64 3.74 4.29
CA GLU A 314 32.32 5.17 4.15
C GLU A 314 30.84 5.45 4.50
N PRO A 315 30.42 5.22 5.76
CA PRO A 315 29.02 5.35 6.19
C PRO A 315 28.47 6.78 6.08
N TRP A 316 29.34 7.77 5.89
CA TRP A 316 28.97 9.17 5.66
C TRP A 316 28.58 9.47 4.20
N LYS A 317 28.86 8.56 3.24
CA LYS A 317 28.48 8.78 1.84
C LYS A 317 26.97 8.63 1.64
N PRO A 318 26.39 9.33 0.66
CA PRO A 318 24.98 9.19 0.33
C PRO A 318 24.66 7.72 0.02
N LYS A 319 23.60 7.25 0.68
CA LYS A 319 22.96 5.96 0.42
C LYS A 319 22.69 5.79 -1.08
N ARG A 320 22.99 4.62 -1.65
CA ARG A 320 22.83 4.34 -3.09
C ARG A 320 21.70 3.37 -3.36
N CYS A 321 20.96 3.58 -4.45
CA CYS A 321 19.93 2.66 -4.90
C CYS A 321 20.51 1.25 -5.04
N ARG A 322 19.89 0.26 -4.40
CA ARG A 322 20.33 -1.14 -4.46
C ARG A 322 20.31 -1.73 -5.87
N TYR A 323 19.47 -1.19 -6.75
CA TYR A 323 19.22 -1.76 -8.06
C TYR A 323 20.11 -1.15 -9.15
N CYS A 324 20.26 0.18 -9.17
CA CYS A 324 21.07 0.86 -10.19
C CYS A 324 22.37 1.50 -9.65
N GLY A 325 22.59 1.48 -8.33
CA GLY A 325 23.76 2.09 -7.70
C GLY A 325 23.73 3.62 -7.64
N SER A 326 22.68 4.29 -8.13
CA SER A 326 22.61 5.76 -8.10
C SER A 326 22.62 6.28 -6.66
N ALA A 327 23.46 7.28 -6.41
CA ALA A 327 23.46 8.05 -5.16
C ALA A 327 22.41 9.17 -5.17
N THR A 328 21.71 9.36 -6.29
CA THR A 328 20.68 10.41 -6.43
C THR A 328 19.33 9.88 -6.01
N PHE A 329 18.52 10.76 -5.42
CA PHE A 329 17.10 10.50 -5.24
C PHE A 329 16.44 10.29 -6.61
N HIS A 330 15.71 9.19 -6.79
CA HIS A 330 15.04 8.90 -8.05
C HIS A 330 13.75 9.72 -8.14
N ALA A 331 13.84 10.94 -8.65
CA ALA A 331 12.67 11.76 -9.00
C ALA A 331 11.80 11.06 -10.05
N ALA A 332 10.53 11.44 -10.14
CA ALA A 332 9.64 10.87 -11.13
C ALA A 332 10.15 11.26 -12.52
N GLY A 333 10.05 10.33 -13.46
CA GLY A 333 10.22 10.65 -14.86
C GLY A 333 9.20 11.69 -15.33
N ARG A 334 9.33 12.14 -16.58
CA ARG A 334 8.51 13.23 -17.13
C ARG A 334 7.00 12.98 -16.90
N PRO A 335 6.25 13.99 -16.45
CA PRO A 335 4.80 13.86 -16.24
C PRO A 335 4.09 13.40 -17.51
N SER A 336 2.98 12.66 -17.36
CA SER A 336 2.11 12.32 -18.49
C SER A 336 1.57 13.60 -19.13
N ARG A 337 1.69 13.70 -20.46
CA ARG A 337 1.15 14.79 -21.26
C ARG A 337 0.37 14.22 -22.42
N THR A 338 -0.87 14.67 -22.58
CA THR A 338 -1.71 14.36 -23.74
C THR A 338 -1.30 15.16 -24.97
N GLU A 339 -0.59 16.29 -24.79
CA GLU A 339 -0.12 17.20 -25.85
C GLU A 339 -1.25 17.83 -26.69
N ARG A 340 -2.52 17.52 -26.40
CA ARG A 340 -3.68 18.12 -27.07
C ARG A 340 -4.03 19.49 -26.48
N PRO A 341 -4.44 20.46 -27.31
CA PRO A 341 -4.91 21.77 -26.83
C PRO A 341 -6.07 21.65 -25.84
N PHE A 342 -6.17 22.58 -24.88
CA PHE A 342 -7.33 22.69 -23.99
C PHE A 342 -8.55 23.22 -24.75
N THR A 343 -9.72 22.63 -24.49
CA THR A 343 -11.00 23.14 -25.01
C THR A 343 -11.58 24.21 -24.10
N GLU A 344 -12.55 24.97 -24.60
CA GLU A 344 -13.24 26.00 -23.79
C GLU A 344 -14.00 25.37 -22.61
N GLU A 345 -14.58 24.19 -22.78
CA GLU A 345 -15.28 23.47 -21.71
C GLU A 345 -14.32 23.03 -20.60
N GLU A 346 -13.12 22.57 -20.98
CA GLU A 346 -12.07 22.22 -20.03
C GLU A 346 -11.59 23.45 -19.25
N ASP A 347 -11.43 24.61 -19.90
CA ASP A 347 -11.09 25.85 -19.23
C ASP A 347 -12.17 26.29 -18.25
N GLN A 348 -13.44 26.19 -18.62
CA GLN A 348 -14.56 26.48 -17.73
C GLN A 348 -14.55 25.56 -16.50
N LEU A 349 -14.29 24.26 -16.71
CA LEU A 349 -14.20 23.29 -15.62
C LEU A 349 -13.06 23.64 -14.66
N VAL A 350 -11.88 23.96 -15.20
CA VAL A 350 -10.72 24.41 -14.41
C VAL A 350 -11.06 25.66 -13.60
N LEU A 351 -11.69 26.67 -14.20
CA LEU A 351 -12.05 27.92 -13.51
C LEU A 351 -13.08 27.70 -12.40
N VAL A 352 -14.07 26.83 -12.61
CA VAL A 352 -15.07 26.47 -11.58
C VAL A 352 -14.39 25.78 -10.39
N HIS A 353 -13.47 24.86 -10.64
CA HIS A 353 -12.75 24.15 -9.58
C HIS A 353 -11.66 25.01 -8.92
N LEU A 354 -11.13 26.02 -9.63
CA LEU A 354 -10.19 26.98 -9.07
C LEU A 354 -10.76 27.69 -7.83
N TYR A 355 -12.04 28.03 -7.85
CA TYR A 355 -12.69 28.63 -6.68
C TYR A 355 -12.56 27.74 -5.45
N LYS A 356 -12.78 26.41 -5.58
CA LYS A 356 -12.59 25.44 -4.50
C LYS A 356 -11.14 25.35 -4.03
N ILE A 357 -10.19 25.41 -4.97
CA ILE A 357 -8.74 25.39 -4.71
C ILE A 357 -8.32 26.64 -3.92
N LEU A 358 -8.86 27.81 -4.26
CA LEU A 358 -8.52 29.09 -3.65
C LEU A 358 -9.21 29.31 -2.30
N THR A 359 -10.38 28.74 -2.07
CA THR A 359 -11.11 28.85 -0.78
C THR A 359 -10.59 27.90 0.31
N GLY A 360 -9.43 27.27 0.12
CA GLY A 360 -8.77 26.45 1.15
C GLY A 360 -9.15 24.96 1.16
N GLY A 361 -9.73 24.45 0.08
CA GLY A 361 -9.91 23.00 -0.09
C GLY A 361 -8.59 22.25 -0.31
N ASP A 362 -8.62 20.92 -0.23
CA ASP A 362 -7.48 20.07 -0.59
C ASP A 362 -7.14 20.26 -2.07
N LYS A 363 -6.03 20.97 -2.32
CA LYS A 363 -5.59 21.35 -3.67
C LYS A 363 -5.17 20.14 -4.51
N VAL A 364 -4.58 19.12 -3.86
CA VAL A 364 -4.16 17.89 -4.55
C VAL A 364 -5.40 17.16 -5.02
N ALA A 365 -6.34 16.88 -4.13
CA ALA A 365 -7.57 16.17 -4.47
C ALA A 365 -8.36 16.88 -5.59
N ALA A 366 -8.43 18.21 -5.55
CA ALA A 366 -9.10 19.00 -6.59
C ALA A 366 -8.42 18.88 -7.96
N VAL A 367 -7.08 18.90 -8.01
CA VAL A 367 -6.31 18.75 -9.26
C VAL A 367 -6.44 17.32 -9.80
N GLU A 368 -6.37 16.30 -8.96
CA GLU A 368 -6.52 14.90 -9.36
C GLU A 368 -7.92 14.63 -9.94
N GLN A 369 -8.96 15.20 -9.31
CA GLN A 369 -10.34 15.12 -9.82
C GLN A 369 -10.45 15.76 -11.22
N LEU A 370 -9.91 16.97 -11.38
CA LEU A 370 -9.90 17.67 -12.68
C LEU A 370 -9.17 16.87 -13.76
N ALA A 371 -7.99 16.34 -13.44
CA ALA A 371 -7.19 15.54 -14.36
C ALA A 371 -7.96 14.28 -14.81
N HIS A 372 -8.65 13.62 -13.87
CA HIS A 372 -9.50 12.48 -14.17
C HIS A 372 -10.69 12.85 -15.07
N GLU A 373 -11.44 13.91 -14.75
CA GLU A 373 -12.60 14.34 -15.53
C GLU A 373 -12.23 14.74 -16.97
N MET A 374 -11.10 15.41 -17.14
CA MET A 374 -10.60 15.81 -18.46
C MET A 374 -9.80 14.73 -19.19
N GLN A 375 -9.53 13.58 -18.55
CA GLN A 375 -8.63 12.54 -19.09
C GLN A 375 -7.26 13.13 -19.49
N ARG A 376 -6.64 13.90 -18.59
CA ARG A 376 -5.34 14.57 -18.77
C ARG A 376 -4.37 14.20 -17.65
N GLY A 377 -3.09 14.51 -17.84
CA GLY A 377 -2.10 14.44 -16.76
C GLY A 377 -2.29 15.58 -15.76
N THR A 378 -2.06 15.35 -14.47
CA THR A 378 -2.15 16.38 -13.42
C THR A 378 -1.23 17.57 -13.70
N TYR A 379 -0.05 17.32 -14.26
CA TYR A 379 0.87 18.37 -14.67
C TYR A 379 0.27 19.32 -15.72
N GLU A 380 -0.45 18.79 -16.73
CA GLU A 380 -1.10 19.63 -17.74
C GLU A 380 -2.18 20.51 -17.13
N VAL A 381 -2.96 19.95 -16.19
CA VAL A 381 -3.99 20.69 -15.46
C VAL A 381 -3.37 21.79 -14.61
N ILE A 382 -2.29 21.49 -13.89
CA ILE A 382 -1.54 22.46 -13.08
C ILE A 382 -0.99 23.60 -13.95
N CYS A 383 -0.36 23.27 -15.09
CA CYS A 383 0.10 24.28 -16.05
C CYS A 383 -1.05 25.11 -16.61
N ARG A 384 -2.21 24.49 -16.87
CA ARG A 384 -3.37 25.22 -17.37
C ARG A 384 -3.96 26.15 -16.31
N ILE A 385 -4.00 25.72 -15.05
CA ILE A 385 -4.37 26.60 -13.93
C ILE A 385 -3.45 27.82 -13.88
N GLN A 386 -2.11 27.65 -14.03
CA GLN A 386 -1.18 28.80 -14.10
C GLN A 386 -1.54 29.73 -15.25
N TYR A 387 -1.73 29.17 -16.43
CA TYR A 387 -2.05 29.93 -17.63
C TYR A 387 -3.35 30.74 -17.50
N LEU A 388 -4.43 30.12 -17.00
CA LEU A 388 -5.76 30.75 -16.93
C LEU A 388 -5.87 31.79 -15.80
N THR A 389 -5.14 31.60 -14.70
CA THR A 389 -5.29 32.47 -13.53
C THR A 389 -4.40 33.70 -13.57
N ASN A 390 -3.36 33.68 -14.41
CA ASN A 390 -2.28 34.67 -14.39
C ASN A 390 -1.73 34.90 -12.96
N ALA A 391 -1.96 33.94 -12.05
CA ALA A 391 -1.69 34.08 -10.64
C ALA A 391 -0.22 33.73 -10.42
N SER A 392 0.57 34.78 -10.32
CA SER A 392 1.89 34.76 -9.70
C SER A 392 1.90 33.85 -8.45
N THR A 393 2.66 32.76 -8.56
CA THR A 393 3.50 32.13 -7.52
C THR A 393 2.87 31.49 -6.28
N LYS A 394 1.66 31.84 -5.82
CA LYS A 394 1.17 31.37 -4.50
C LYS A 394 0.70 29.90 -4.41
N ILE A 395 0.48 29.20 -5.52
CA ILE A 395 0.20 27.75 -5.51
C ILE A 395 1.48 26.93 -5.79
N MET A 396 2.57 27.56 -6.25
CA MET A 396 3.62 26.84 -6.99
C MET A 396 5.07 27.33 -6.86
N ASP A 397 5.46 28.01 -5.78
CA ASP A 397 6.89 28.29 -5.52
C ASP A 397 7.80 27.03 -5.47
N SER A 398 7.26 25.82 -5.62
CA SER A 398 8.02 24.57 -5.72
C SER A 398 8.08 23.93 -7.12
N ILE A 399 7.41 24.44 -8.16
CA ILE A 399 7.51 23.89 -9.53
C ILE A 399 7.98 25.00 -10.48
N ASP A 400 9.30 25.05 -10.71
CA ASP A 400 9.89 25.93 -11.71
C ASP A 400 9.45 25.47 -13.13
N PRO A 401 8.78 26.35 -13.92
CA PRO A 401 8.41 26.06 -15.31
C PRO A 401 9.62 26.05 -16.27
N GLU A 402 10.71 26.75 -15.93
CA GLU A 402 11.91 26.87 -16.76
C GLU A 402 12.96 25.78 -16.48
N THR A 403 12.87 25.10 -15.33
CA THR A 403 13.55 23.82 -15.09
C THR A 403 12.55 22.66 -14.93
N PRO A 404 12.03 22.13 -16.05
CA PRO A 404 11.39 20.82 -16.03
C PRO A 404 12.45 19.74 -15.72
N PRO A 405 12.08 18.61 -15.10
CA PRO A 405 12.98 17.47 -14.91
C PRO A 405 13.52 16.88 -16.22
#